data_AF-A0A1Q3BI52-F1
#
_entry.id   AF-A0A1Q3BI52-F1
#
_cell.length_a   1.000
_cell.length_b   1.000
_cell.length_c   1.000
_cell.angle_alpha   90.00
_cell.angle_beta   90.00
_cell.angle_gamma   90.00
#
_symmetry.space_group_name_H-M   'P 1'
#
loop_
_entity.id
_entity.type
_entity.pdbx_description
1 polymer ?
#
loop_
_entity_poly.entity_id
_entity_poly.type
_entity_poly.pdbx_seq_one_letter_code
_entity_poly.pdbx_strand_id
1 'polypeptide(L)'
;VTYEGTNQVKDTKINRLVHDYELFTMLENENIYCMYARFNDIINALKGLGKVSTNHELVNCPKLKKKKVNLKKKATIATWSDSDDSSSDDEENSHIAFMAIEDENEVKNSSLSFYELKCEYDELID
;
A
#
# COMPACT_ATOMS: atom_id res chain seq x y z
N VAL A 1 5.69 -39.30 3.12
CA VAL A 1 5.79 -37.87 3.54
C VAL A 1 4.39 -37.28 3.44
N THR A 2 3.74 -37.02 4.57
CA THR A 2 2.35 -36.53 4.69
C THR A 2 2.30 -35.02 4.47
N TYR A 3 2.43 -34.60 3.21
CA TYR A 3 2.33 -33.19 2.78
C TYR A 3 0.90 -32.61 2.93
N GLU A 4 -0.12 -33.47 2.99
CA GLU A 4 -1.53 -33.06 2.98
C GLU A 4 -1.99 -32.47 4.34
N GLY A 5 -1.41 -32.94 5.45
CA GLY A 5 -1.75 -32.45 6.78
C GLY A 5 -1.19 -31.05 7.10
N THR A 6 -0.05 -30.67 6.52
CA THR A 6 0.56 -29.35 6.77
C THR A 6 -0.13 -28.23 6.01
N ASN A 7 -0.76 -28.51 4.86
CA ASN A 7 -1.53 -27.51 4.12
C ASN A 7 -2.93 -27.31 4.71
N GLN A 8 -3.65 -28.39 5.05
CA GLN A 8 -4.98 -28.28 5.65
C GLN A 8 -4.99 -27.47 6.95
N VAL A 9 -3.95 -27.64 7.79
CA VAL A 9 -3.78 -26.84 9.02
C VAL A 9 -3.53 -25.36 8.72
N LYS A 10 -2.80 -25.02 7.64
CA LYS A 10 -2.60 -23.62 7.24
C LYS A 10 -3.89 -23.02 6.70
N ASP A 11 -4.60 -23.73 5.83
CA ASP A 11 -5.85 -23.26 5.23
C ASP A 11 -6.90 -22.98 6.30
N THR A 12 -6.99 -23.85 7.31
CA THR A 12 -7.88 -23.66 8.46
C THR A 12 -7.51 -22.40 9.25
N LYS A 13 -6.21 -22.14 9.47
CA LYS A 13 -5.73 -20.94 10.17
C LYS A 13 -5.97 -19.67 9.36
N ILE A 14 -5.78 -19.72 8.04
CA ILE A 14 -6.06 -18.60 7.13
C ILE A 14 -7.56 -18.29 7.17
N ASN A 15 -8.43 -19.29 6.99
CA ASN A 15 -9.88 -19.09 7.01
C ASN A 15 -10.37 -18.48 8.33
N ARG A 16 -9.81 -18.90 9.46
CA ARG A 16 -10.12 -18.30 10.76
C ARG A 16 -9.72 -16.83 10.80
N LEU A 17 -8.51 -16.48 10.39
CA LEU A 17 -8.03 -15.09 10.40
C LEU A 17 -8.78 -14.20 9.41
N VAL A 18 -9.19 -14.74 8.26
CA VAL A 18 -10.03 -14.04 7.28
C VAL A 18 -11.40 -13.74 7.90
N HIS A 19 -12.00 -14.71 8.57
CA HIS A 19 -13.26 -14.48 9.28
C HIS A 19 -13.11 -13.46 10.43
N ASP A 20 -12.02 -13.51 11.19
CA ASP A 20 -11.72 -12.51 12.22
C ASP A 20 -11.55 -11.10 11.62
N TYR A 21 -10.99 -10.99 10.41
CA TYR A 21 -10.90 -9.75 9.63
C TYR A 21 -12.27 -9.27 9.14
N GLU A 22 -13.12 -10.15 8.60
CA GLU A 22 -14.46 -9.80 8.11
C GLU A 22 -15.37 -9.28 9.23
N LEU A 23 -15.25 -9.84 10.43
CA LEU A 23 -15.98 -9.38 11.61
C LEU A 23 -15.29 -8.22 12.34
N PHE A 24 -14.16 -7.74 11.82
CA PHE A 24 -13.37 -6.74 12.51
C PHE A 24 -14.12 -5.41 12.58
N THR A 25 -14.44 -5.02 13.81
CA THR A 25 -15.08 -3.74 14.13
C THR A 25 -14.36 -3.09 15.31
N MET A 26 -14.45 -1.77 15.37
CA MET A 26 -13.98 -1.01 16.52
C MET A 26 -14.90 -1.27 17.72
N LEU A 27 -14.32 -1.49 18.90
CA LEU A 27 -15.09 -1.72 20.11
C LEU A 27 -15.48 -0.39 20.77
N GLU A 28 -16.63 -0.35 21.45
CA GLU A 28 -17.20 0.89 22.04
C GLU A 28 -16.25 1.62 23.02
N ASN A 29 -15.37 0.88 23.70
CA ASN A 29 -14.45 1.42 24.72
C ASN A 29 -12.98 1.37 24.29
N GLU A 30 -12.74 1.26 22.99
CA GLU A 30 -11.40 1.16 22.42
C GLU A 30 -11.00 2.48 21.75
N ASN A 31 -9.73 2.86 21.84
CA ASN A 31 -9.21 4.00 21.07
C ASN A 31 -8.71 3.55 19.68
N ILE A 32 -8.58 4.50 18.76
CA ILE A 32 -8.17 4.22 17.37
C ILE A 32 -6.81 3.49 17.29
N TYR A 33 -5.90 3.74 18.22
CA TYR A 33 -4.57 3.11 18.24
C TYR A 33 -4.65 1.63 18.64
N CYS A 34 -5.43 1.30 19.68
CA CYS A 34 -5.68 -0.07 20.09
C CYS A 34 -6.39 -0.86 18.98
N MET A 35 -7.37 -0.23 18.32
CA MET A 35 -8.06 -0.83 17.17
C MET A 35 -7.06 -1.14 16.06
N TYR A 36 -6.24 -0.17 15.69
CA TYR A 36 -5.21 -0.33 14.67
C TYR A 36 -4.19 -1.42 15.02
N ALA A 37 -3.81 -1.55 16.30
CA ALA A 37 -2.90 -2.61 16.75
C ALA A 37 -3.52 -4.00 16.52
N ARG A 38 -4.76 -4.24 16.97
CA ARG A 38 -5.46 -5.52 16.75
C ARG A 38 -5.61 -5.83 15.27
N PHE A 39 -5.94 -4.82 14.47
CA PHE A 39 -6.02 -4.95 13.01
C PHE A 39 -4.68 -5.40 12.42
N ASN A 40 -3.59 -4.73 12.79
CA ASN A 40 -2.26 -5.10 12.32
C ASN A 40 -1.85 -6.50 12.73
N ASP A 41 -2.23 -6.97 13.92
CA ASP A 41 -1.94 -8.33 14.36
C ASP A 41 -2.58 -9.37 13.41
N ILE A 42 -3.81 -9.13 12.96
CA ILE A 42 -4.51 -10.00 11.99
C ILE A 42 -3.78 -9.99 10.64
N ILE A 43 -3.45 -8.80 10.13
CA ILE A 43 -2.73 -8.65 8.84
C ILE A 43 -1.35 -9.30 8.89
N ASN A 44 -0.62 -9.12 9.98
CA ASN A 44 0.71 -9.70 10.17
C ASN A 44 0.63 -11.23 10.29
N ALA A 45 -0.38 -11.76 10.98
CA ALA A 45 -0.62 -13.20 11.05
C ALA A 45 -0.91 -13.81 9.67
N LEU A 46 -1.78 -13.18 8.88
CA LEU A 46 -2.08 -13.59 7.50
C LEU A 46 -0.83 -13.54 6.61
N LYS A 47 -0.07 -12.44 6.68
CA LYS A 47 1.19 -12.26 5.94
C LYS A 47 2.24 -13.29 6.35
N GLY A 48 2.29 -13.65 7.63
CA GLY A 48 3.15 -14.70 8.15
C GLY A 48 2.78 -16.07 7.57
N LEU A 49 1.50 -16.41 7.52
CA LEU A 49 1.02 -17.67 6.94
C LEU A 49 1.31 -17.78 5.44
N GLY A 50 1.20 -16.68 4.68
CA GLY A 50 1.59 -16.63 3.28
C GLY A 50 3.10 -16.76 3.03
N LYS A 51 3.94 -16.34 3.99
CA LYS A 51 5.41 -16.43 3.90
C LYS A 51 6.00 -17.77 4.37
N VAL A 52 5.30 -18.54 5.21
CA VAL A 52 5.79 -19.82 5.75
C VAL A 52 5.98 -20.91 4.67
N SER A 53 5.57 -20.67 3.42
CA SER A 53 5.77 -21.60 2.31
C SER A 53 7.18 -21.59 1.69
N THR A 54 8.10 -20.69 2.07
CA THR A 54 9.42 -20.63 1.41
C THR A 54 10.48 -21.60 1.95
N ASN A 55 10.21 -22.36 3.02
CA ASN A 55 11.23 -23.27 3.58
C ASN A 55 11.31 -24.64 2.89
N HIS A 56 10.35 -25.02 2.03
CA HIS A 56 10.39 -26.29 1.29
C HIS A 56 10.49 -26.11 -0.24
N GLU A 57 10.54 -24.88 -0.74
CA GLU A 57 10.54 -24.59 -2.18
C GLU A 57 11.71 -23.68 -2.59
N LEU A 58 12.89 -23.96 -2.02
CA LEU A 58 14.17 -23.44 -2.53
C LEU A 58 15.01 -24.57 -3.14
N VAL A 59 14.36 -25.53 -3.79
CA VAL A 59 15.04 -26.48 -4.68
C VAL A 59 14.53 -26.21 -6.10
N ASN A 60 15.38 -25.51 -6.87
CA ASN A 60 15.32 -25.35 -8.32
C ASN A 60 14.31 -24.36 -8.90
N CYS A 61 14.63 -23.06 -8.87
CA CYS A 61 14.12 -22.11 -9.87
C CYS A 61 15.28 -21.66 -10.79
N PRO A 62 15.29 -22.06 -12.08
CA PRO A 62 16.27 -21.58 -13.03
C PRO A 62 16.04 -20.09 -13.30
N LYS A 63 17.11 -19.31 -13.18
CA LYS A 63 17.21 -17.86 -13.44
C LYS A 63 16.40 -17.44 -14.68
N LEU A 64 15.24 -16.80 -14.47
CA LEU A 64 14.54 -16.10 -15.55
C LEU A 64 15.30 -14.80 -15.87
N LYS A 65 15.95 -14.79 -17.04
CA LYS A 65 16.63 -13.62 -17.59
C LYS A 65 15.60 -12.55 -17.93
N LYS A 66 15.66 -11.40 -17.25
CA LYS A 66 14.88 -10.20 -17.59
C LYS A 66 15.21 -9.76 -19.01
N LYS A 67 14.23 -9.79 -19.92
CA LYS A 67 14.37 -9.27 -21.28
C LYS A 67 14.14 -7.75 -21.23
N LYS A 68 15.17 -6.97 -21.57
CA LYS A 68 15.14 -5.50 -21.62
C LYS A 68 14.21 -5.06 -22.76
N VAL A 69 13.05 -4.48 -22.43
CA VAL A 69 12.14 -3.88 -23.40
C VAL A 69 12.71 -2.50 -23.77
N ASN A 70 13.05 -2.29 -25.04
CA ASN A 70 13.53 -1.00 -25.53
C ASN A 70 12.33 -0.10 -25.84
N LEU A 71 11.93 0.75 -24.89
CA LEU A 71 10.94 1.79 -25.12
C LEU A 71 11.59 2.95 -25.90
N LYS A 72 11.35 3.01 -27.21
CA LYS A 72 11.70 4.17 -28.04
C LYS A 72 10.75 5.32 -27.68
N LYS A 73 11.26 6.34 -26.99
CA LYS A 73 10.54 7.59 -26.74
C LYS A 73 10.46 8.38 -28.04
N LYS A 74 9.24 8.61 -28.54
CA LYS A 74 8.94 9.58 -29.61
C LYS A 74 8.50 10.88 -28.93
N ALA A 75 9.21 11.97 -29.19
CA ALA A 75 8.86 13.30 -28.72
C ALA A 75 7.86 13.93 -29.71
N THR A 76 6.69 14.32 -29.24
CA THR A 76 5.76 15.18 -29.98
C THR A 76 5.47 16.40 -29.13
N ILE A 77 6.09 17.51 -29.51
CA ILE A 77 5.82 18.86 -29.03
C ILE A 77 4.39 19.22 -29.47
N ALA A 78 3.49 19.49 -28.53
CA ALA A 78 2.26 20.19 -28.81
C ALA A 78 2.36 21.59 -28.19
N THR A 79 2.37 22.57 -29.07
CA THR A 79 2.30 24.01 -28.85
C THR A 79 1.11 24.36 -27.96
N TRP A 80 1.37 24.83 -26.73
CA TRP A 80 0.34 25.42 -25.88
C TRP A 80 0.23 26.89 -26.25
N SER A 81 -0.85 27.25 -26.93
CA SER A 81 -1.19 28.64 -27.18
C SER A 81 -1.70 29.26 -25.89
N ASP A 82 -0.96 30.29 -25.47
CA ASP A 82 -1.27 31.21 -24.41
C ASP A 82 -2.57 31.96 -24.74
N SER A 83 -3.51 31.96 -23.80
CA SER A 83 -4.71 32.79 -23.86
C SER A 83 -5.05 33.17 -22.43
N ASP A 84 -4.34 34.21 -21.97
CA ASP A 84 -4.78 35.10 -20.91
C ASP A 84 -6.18 35.63 -21.23
N ASP A 85 -7.11 35.53 -20.27
CA ASP A 85 -7.87 36.66 -19.72
C ASP A 85 -9.06 36.16 -18.87
N SER A 86 -8.89 36.18 -17.56
CA SER A 86 -9.92 36.69 -16.63
C SER A 86 -9.36 36.70 -15.21
N SER A 87 -8.96 37.89 -14.76
CA SER A 87 -8.89 38.24 -13.34
C SER A 87 -10.32 38.23 -12.79
N SER A 88 -10.54 37.46 -11.72
CA SER A 88 -11.65 37.65 -10.80
C SER A 88 -11.05 37.71 -9.41
N ASP A 89 -10.90 38.94 -8.91
CA ASP A 89 -10.56 39.24 -7.54
C ASP A 89 -11.67 38.72 -6.61
N ASP A 90 -11.39 37.66 -5.86
CA ASP A 90 -12.12 37.30 -4.64
C ASP A 90 -11.14 36.62 -3.65
N GLU A 91 -10.42 37.48 -2.94
CA GLU A 91 -10.16 37.47 -1.49
C GLU A 91 -10.40 36.14 -0.70
N GLU A 92 -9.35 35.33 -0.50
CA GLU A 92 -8.97 34.65 0.77
C GLU A 92 -7.85 33.59 0.58
N ASN A 93 -6.67 33.99 0.10
CA ASN A 93 -5.52 33.08 0.08
C ASN A 93 -4.82 33.07 1.45
N SER A 94 -5.48 32.49 2.47
CA SER A 94 -4.96 32.41 3.83
C SER A 94 -3.77 31.43 3.91
N HIS A 95 -2.58 32.02 3.84
CA HIS A 95 -1.41 31.62 4.63
C HIS A 95 -0.82 30.22 4.35
N ILE A 96 0.05 30.20 3.34
CA ILE A 96 1.16 29.27 3.10
C ILE A 96 2.21 29.38 4.24
N ALA A 97 1.78 29.30 5.50
CA ALA A 97 2.64 29.51 6.68
C ALA A 97 2.68 28.29 7.62
N PHE A 98 2.74 27.08 7.06
CA PHE A 98 2.90 25.85 7.85
C PHE A 98 4.04 24.93 7.36
N MET A 99 4.94 25.42 6.52
CA MET A 99 6.14 24.70 6.06
C MET A 99 7.45 25.16 6.72
N ALA A 100 7.39 26.07 7.69
CA ALA A 100 8.56 26.49 8.45
C ALA A 100 8.63 25.74 9.79
N ILE A 101 8.93 24.44 9.72
CA ILE A 101 9.56 23.73 10.83
C ILE A 101 10.71 22.94 10.21
N GLU A 102 11.89 23.58 10.20
CA GLU A 102 13.15 22.86 10.26
C GLU A 102 13.20 22.23 11.66
N ASP A 103 12.91 20.95 11.78
CA ASP A 103 13.46 20.14 12.86
C ASP A 103 13.57 18.68 12.42
N GLU A 104 14.79 18.21 12.52
CA GLU A 104 15.24 16.87 12.26
C GLU A 104 14.52 15.90 13.21
N ASN A 105 13.49 15.18 12.72
CA ASN A 105 13.03 13.98 13.42
C ASN A 105 12.81 12.85 12.43
N GLU A 106 13.85 12.05 12.31
CA GLU A 106 13.91 10.80 11.57
C GLU A 106 13.00 9.75 12.23
N VAL A 107 11.73 9.71 11.82
CA VAL A 107 10.92 8.50 11.94
C VAL A 107 10.19 8.29 10.62
N LYS A 108 10.76 7.43 9.75
CA LYS A 108 10.07 6.89 8.57
C LYS A 108 9.00 5.90 9.01
N ASN A 109 7.96 6.42 9.64
CA ASN A 109 6.66 5.77 9.67
C ASN A 109 6.14 5.88 8.24
N SER A 110 6.27 4.79 7.46
CA SER A 110 5.75 4.70 6.10
C SER A 110 4.22 4.57 6.15
N SER A 111 3.55 5.54 6.76
CA SER A 111 2.12 5.75 6.62
C SER A 111 1.93 6.42 5.26
N LEU A 112 1.76 5.61 4.21
CA LEU A 112 1.34 6.12 2.91
C LEU A 112 0.12 7.01 3.13
N SER A 113 0.18 8.23 2.61
CA SER A 113 -0.95 9.15 2.69
C SER A 113 -2.14 8.56 1.93
N PHE A 114 -3.37 8.90 2.31
CA PHE A 114 -4.58 8.51 1.59
C PHE A 114 -4.47 8.80 0.08
N TYR A 115 -3.85 9.91 -0.28
CA TYR A 115 -3.60 10.30 -1.67
C TYR A 115 -2.64 9.33 -2.40
N GLU A 116 -1.66 8.78 -1.71
CA GLU A 116 -0.66 7.87 -2.29
C GLU A 116 -1.26 6.47 -2.54
N LEU A 117 -2.10 5.98 -1.62
CA LEU A 117 -2.89 4.75 -1.82
C LEU A 117 -3.93 4.89 -2.94
N LYS A 118 -4.51 6.09 -3.09
CA LYS A 118 -5.48 6.37 -4.14
C LYS A 118 -4.82 6.30 -5.52
N CYS A 119 -3.62 6.86 -5.67
CA CYS A 119 -2.84 6.77 -6.90
C CYS A 119 -2.51 5.32 -7.27
N GLU A 120 -2.06 4.50 -6.31
CA GLU A 120 -1.69 3.10 -6.59
C GLU A 120 -2.90 2.23 -6.99
N TYR A 121 -4.07 2.48 -6.41
CA TYR A 121 -5.31 1.80 -6.81
C TYR A 121 -5.77 2.20 -8.23
N ASP A 122 -5.69 3.49 -8.56
CA ASP A 122 -6.10 3.98 -9.87
C ASP A 122 -5.16 3.47 -10.98
N GLU A 123 -3.85 3.29 -10.69
CA GLU A 123 -2.89 2.63 -11.61
C GLU A 123 -3.15 1.14 -11.85
N LEU A 124 -3.90 0.46 -10.97
CA LEU A 124 -4.20 -0.97 -11.05
C LEU A 124 -5.43 -1.30 -11.89
N ILE A 125 -6.22 -0.28 -12.25
CA ILE A 125 -7.50 -0.43 -12.96
C ILE A 125 -7.42 -0.06 -14.45
N ASP A 126 -6.29 0.47 -14.92
CA ASP A 126 -5.95 0.61 -16.34
C ASP A 126 -5.18 -0.60 -16.90
#